data_AF-A0A7C1PY70-F1
#
_entry.id   AF-A0A7C1PY70-F1
#
_cell.length_a   1.000
_cell.length_b   1.000
_cell.length_c   1.000
_cell.angle_alpha   90.00
_cell.angle_beta   90.00
_cell.angle_gamma   90.00
#
_symmetry.space_group_name_H-M   'P 1'
#
loop_
_entity.id
_entity.type
_entity.pdbx_description
1 polymer ?
#
loop_
_entity_poly.entity_id
_entity_poly.type
_entity_poly.pdbx_seq_one_letter_code
_entity_poly.pdbx_strand_id
1 'polypeptide(L)'
;MKFTFRKHIATGRYLSFEPDNTDIKLNKLQVGLIVEVREPEHAYKVRLAVKKDPTKESPANFKWITFKSSFESEEEARTWVNKYADGIYANHDLYRFEKE
;
A
#
# COMPACT_ATOMS: atom_id res chain seq x y z
N MET A 1 8.37 -3.98 14.74
CA MET A 1 8.57 -2.70 14.01
C MET A 1 7.24 -1.98 13.84
N LYS A 2 7.17 -0.67 13.51
CA LYS A 2 5.87 0.04 13.34
C LYS A 2 5.77 0.75 12.00
N PHE A 3 4.70 0.48 11.26
CA PHE A 3 4.36 1.23 10.06
C PHE A 3 3.72 2.56 10.44
N THR A 4 3.99 3.59 9.64
CA THR A 4 3.29 4.87 9.72
C THR A 4 2.44 5.05 8.48
N PHE A 5 1.37 5.84 8.60
CA PHE A 5 0.38 6.00 7.54
C PHE A 5 0.24 7.47 7.19
N ARG A 6 0.15 7.78 5.90
CA ARG A 6 -0.16 9.13 5.43
C ARG A 6 -1.37 9.05 4.50
N LYS A 7 -2.49 9.63 4.93
CA LYS A 7 -3.66 9.75 4.07
C LYS A 7 -3.42 10.80 3.00
N HIS A 8 -3.64 10.41 1.76
CA HIS A 8 -3.75 11.28 0.60
C HIS A 8 -5.23 11.39 0.27
N ILE A 9 -5.75 12.59 0.48
CA ILE A 9 -7.11 12.93 0.06
C ILE A 9 -6.97 13.49 -1.33
N ALA A 10 -7.68 12.91 -2.30
CA ALA A 10 -7.69 13.47 -3.65
C ALA A 10 -8.26 14.89 -3.56
N THR A 11 -7.50 15.90 -4.00
CA THR A 11 -7.95 17.29 -4.01
C THR A 11 -7.85 17.84 -5.43
N GLY A 12 -8.97 18.19 -6.05
CA GLY A 12 -8.97 18.81 -7.37
C GLY A 12 -10.17 18.47 -8.25
N ARG A 13 -10.09 18.90 -9.51
CA ARG A 13 -11.17 18.76 -10.52
C ARG A 13 -11.46 17.31 -10.91
N TYR A 14 -10.58 16.36 -10.56
CA TYR A 14 -10.66 14.93 -10.85
C TYR A 14 -10.94 14.07 -9.61
N LEU A 15 -11.52 14.65 -8.56
CA LEU A 15 -11.87 13.97 -7.30
C LEU A 15 -12.68 12.67 -7.48
N SER A 16 -13.47 12.59 -8.55
CA SER A 16 -14.27 11.40 -8.87
C SER A 16 -13.47 10.26 -9.49
N PHE A 17 -12.25 10.53 -9.99
CA PHE A 17 -11.41 9.58 -10.73
C PHE A 17 -10.25 9.02 -9.89
N GLU A 18 -9.77 9.78 -8.89
CA GLU A 18 -8.68 9.35 -8.01
C GLU A 18 -9.28 8.96 -6.65
N PRO A 19 -9.35 7.66 -6.30
CA PRO A 19 -9.82 7.25 -4.98
C PRO A 19 -8.81 7.69 -3.93
N ASP A 20 -9.31 8.07 -2.76
CA ASP A 20 -8.46 8.34 -1.60
C ASP A 20 -7.58 7.12 -1.31
N ASN A 21 -6.31 7.38 -1.04
CA ASN A 21 -5.35 6.35 -0.72
C ASN A 21 -4.55 6.73 0.53
N THR A 22 -4.15 5.72 1.30
CA THR A 22 -3.29 5.92 2.46
C THR A 22 -1.94 5.27 2.20
N ASP A 23 -0.88 6.06 2.13
CA ASP A 23 0.48 5.53 2.04
C ASP A 23 0.81 4.71 3.27
N ILE A 24 1.43 3.55 3.06
CA ILE A 24 2.07 2.75 4.10
C ILE A 24 3.56 3.07 4.07
N LYS A 25 4.08 3.57 5.19
CA LYS A 25 5.47 4.01 5.33
C LYS A 25 6.22 3.20 6.37
N LEU A 26 7.46 2.87 6.04
CA LEU A 26 8.42 2.25 6.94
C LEU A 26 9.68 3.12 6.94
N ASN A 27 10.13 3.55 8.12
CA ASN A 27 11.27 4.46 8.27
C ASN A 27 11.16 5.71 7.37
N LYS A 28 9.97 6.32 7.31
CA LYS A 28 9.62 7.50 6.49
C LYS A 28 9.58 7.26 4.97
N LEU A 29 9.98 6.09 4.49
CA LEU A 29 9.91 5.71 3.08
C LEU A 29 8.60 4.98 2.80
N GLN A 30 7.99 5.28 1.67
CA GLN A 30 6.78 4.58 1.25
C GLN A 30 7.15 3.18 0.80
N VAL A 31 6.35 2.20 1.23
CA VAL A 31 6.52 0.78 0.90
C VAL A 31 5.22 0.14 0.42
N GLY A 32 4.13 0.91 0.46
CA GLY A 32 2.79 0.38 0.27
C GLY A 32 1.75 1.48 0.22
N LEU A 33 0.51 1.04 -0.01
CA LEU A 33 -0.68 1.87 0.03
C LEU A 33 -1.91 1.04 0.40
N ILE A 34 -2.81 1.65 1.15
CA ILE A 34 -4.17 1.18 1.41
C ILE A 34 -5.06 1.91 0.41
N VAL A 35 -5.80 1.16 -0.39
CA VAL A 35 -6.73 1.69 -1.39
C VAL A 35 -8.13 1.26 -1.10
N GLU A 36 -9.04 2.21 -1.25
CA GLU A 36 -10.47 1.94 -1.31
C GLU A 36 -10.81 1.32 -2.67
N VAL A 37 -11.41 0.14 -2.65
CA VAL A 37 -11.96 -0.53 -3.82
C VAL A 37 -13.47 -0.37 -3.73
N ARG A 38 -14.07 0.34 -4.69
CA ARG A 38 -15.51 0.67 -4.68
C ARG A 38 -16.40 -0.42 -5.28
N GLU A 39 -15.83 -1.35 -6.04
CA GLU A 39 -16.58 -2.42 -6.73
C GLU A 39 -15.85 -3.78 -6.61
N PRO A 40 -16.56 -4.90 -6.39
CA PRO A 40 -18.02 -5.07 -6.25
C PRO A 40 -18.58 -4.72 -4.86
N GLU A 41 -17.74 -4.63 -3.83
CA GLU A 41 -18.11 -4.23 -2.48
C GLU A 41 -17.11 -3.17 -2.01
N HIS A 42 -17.60 -2.15 -1.30
CA HIS A 42 -16.78 -1.07 -0.76
C HIS A 42 -15.84 -1.65 0.30
N ALA A 43 -14.56 -1.81 -0.05
CA ALA A 43 -13.58 -2.46 0.80
C ALA A 43 -12.20 -1.82 0.66
N TYR A 44 -11.51 -1.70 1.79
CA TYR A 44 -10.11 -1.29 1.84
C TYR A 44 -9.21 -2.51 1.60
N LYS A 45 -8.25 -2.37 0.68
CA LYS A 45 -7.24 -3.38 0.41
C LYS A 45 -5.84 -2.84 0.65
N VAL A 46 -4.99 -3.70 1.20
CA VAL A 46 -3.57 -3.40 1.45
C VAL A 46 -2.76 -3.84 0.24
N ARG A 47 -1.97 -2.91 -0.31
CA ARG A 47 -0.98 -3.18 -1.35
C ARG A 47 0.41 -2.83 -0.85
N LEU A 48 1.36 -3.72 -1.06
CA LEU A 48 2.77 -3.49 -0.74
C LEU A 48 3.62 -3.61 -2.00
N ALA A 49 4.65 -2.79 -2.11
CA ALA A 49 5.66 -2.94 -3.13
C ALA A 49 6.74 -3.89 -2.62
N VAL A 50 7.01 -4.94 -3.38
CA VAL A 50 8.12 -5.87 -3.12
C VAL A 50 9.14 -5.76 -4.22
N LYS A 51 10.41 -5.93 -3.86
CA LYS A 51 11.49 -5.92 -4.84
C LYS A 51 11.31 -7.05 -5.84
N LYS A 52 11.65 -6.74 -7.09
CA LYS A 52 11.67 -7.68 -8.20
C LYS A 52 12.87 -7.33 -9.07
N ASP A 53 13.53 -8.34 -9.61
CA ASP A 53 14.55 -8.10 -10.64
C ASP A 53 13.93 -7.45 -11.88
N PRO A 54 14.49 -6.32 -12.34
CA PRO A 54 14.02 -5.66 -13.54
C PRO A 54 14.29 -6.56 -14.75
N THR A 55 13.30 -6.70 -15.63
CA THR A 55 13.43 -7.41 -16.90
C THR A 55 13.28 -6.41 -18.05
N LYS A 56 13.70 -6.79 -19.27
CA LYS A 56 13.50 -5.93 -20.47
C LYS A 56 12.03 -5.54 -20.67
N GLU A 57 11.10 -6.41 -20.27
CA GLU A 57 9.65 -6.21 -20.37
C GLU A 57 9.06 -5.47 -19.15
N SER A 58 9.78 -5.44 -18.02
CA SER A 58 9.37 -4.79 -16.79
C SER A 58 10.57 -4.10 -16.16
N PRO A 59 10.90 -2.87 -16.61
CA PRO A 59 12.08 -2.16 -16.13
C PRO A 59 11.97 -1.72 -14.67
N ALA A 60 10.76 -1.76 -14.09
CA ALA A 60 10.56 -1.50 -12.68
C ALA A 60 11.21 -2.61 -11.82
N ASN A 61 12.00 -2.19 -10.84
CA ASN A 61 12.65 -3.04 -9.83
C ASN A 61 11.71 -3.43 -8.67
N PHE A 62 10.39 -3.26 -8.86
CA PHE A 62 9.38 -3.59 -7.87
C PHE A 62 8.13 -4.15 -8.54
N LYS A 63 7.32 -4.86 -7.75
CA LYS A 63 5.96 -5.26 -8.11
C LYS A 63 5.02 -4.98 -6.95
N TRP A 64 3.78 -4.62 -7.28
CA TRP A 64 2.72 -4.51 -6.29
C TRP A 64 2.15 -5.88 -5.97
N ILE A 65 2.15 -6.26 -4.69
CA ILE A 65 1.37 -7.38 -4.17
C ILE A 65 0.13 -6.83 -3.46
N THR A 66 -1.02 -7.42 -3.74
CA THR A 66 -2.27 -7.08 -3.05
C THR A 66 -2.60 -8.22 -2.11
N PHE A 67 -2.85 -7.91 -0.84
CA PHE A 67 -3.28 -8.93 0.12
C PHE A 67 -4.73 -9.34 -0.19
N LYS A 68 -5.03 -10.63 0.04
CA LYS A 68 -6.39 -11.16 -0.15
C LYS A 68 -7.38 -10.62 0.88
N SER A 69 -6.88 -10.16 2.03
CA SER A 69 -7.70 -9.54 3.07
C SER A 69 -8.32 -8.24 2.58
N SER A 70 -9.63 -8.13 2.80
CA SER A 70 -10.43 -6.93 2.59
C SER A 70 -10.88 -6.42 3.96
N PHE A 71 -10.99 -5.10 4.11
CA PHE A 71 -11.39 -4.45 5.37
C PHE A 71 -12.56 -3.51 5.11
N GLU A 72 -13.46 -3.38 6.07
CA GLU A 72 -14.62 -2.48 5.97
C GLU A 72 -14.20 -1.01 6.18
N SER A 73 -13.11 -0.80 6.93
CA SER A 73 -12.56 0.53 7.19
C SER A 73 -11.05 0.63 6.97
N GLU A 74 -10.59 1.84 6.67
CA GLU A 74 -9.16 2.16 6.57
C GLU A 74 -8.43 1.90 7.90
N GLU A 75 -9.09 2.16 9.04
CA GLU A 75 -8.51 1.98 10.37
C GLU A 75 -8.24 0.50 10.70
N GLU A 76 -9.15 -0.39 10.30
CA GLU A 76 -8.94 -1.84 10.41
C GLU A 76 -7.77 -2.30 9.54
N ALA A 77 -7.68 -1.80 8.31
CA ALA A 77 -6.55 -2.10 7.42
C ALA A 77 -5.21 -1.66 8.05
N ARG A 78 -5.16 -0.45 8.63
CA ARG A 78 -3.96 0.06 9.34
C ARG A 78 -3.59 -0.81 10.55
N THR A 79 -4.59 -1.22 11.32
CA THR A 79 -4.42 -2.08 12.49
C THR A 79 -3.90 -3.45 12.08
N TRP A 80 -4.46 -4.03 11.01
CA TRP A 80 -4.00 -5.29 10.44
C TRP A 80 -2.55 -5.21 9.97
N VAL A 81 -2.17 -4.15 9.25
CA VAL A 81 -0.78 -3.95 8.78
C VAL A 81 0.20 -3.91 9.95
N ASN A 82 -0.15 -3.21 11.03
CA ASN A 82 0.70 -3.18 12.22
C ASN A 82 0.71 -4.51 12.98
N LYS A 83 -0.42 -5.21 13.07
CA LYS A 83 -0.54 -6.51 13.74
C LYS A 83 0.34 -7.58 13.08
N TYR A 84 0.40 -7.57 11.74
CA TYR A 84 1.19 -8.52 10.96
C TYR A 84 2.52 -7.95 10.46
N ALA A 85 2.97 -6.83 11.03
CA ALA A 85 4.11 -6.09 10.51
C ALA A 85 5.40 -6.91 10.47
N ASP A 86 5.70 -7.62 11.56
CA ASP A 86 6.90 -8.46 11.65
C ASP A 86 6.85 -9.63 10.65
N GLY A 87 5.67 -10.22 10.43
CA GLY A 87 5.48 -11.27 9.43
C GLY A 87 5.62 -10.77 7.99
N ILE A 88 5.05 -9.60 7.68
CA ILE A 88 5.18 -8.96 6.37
C ILE A 88 6.65 -8.67 6.07
N TYR A 89 7.39 -8.12 7.04
CA TYR A 89 8.79 -7.80 6.89
C TYR A 89 9.66 -9.05 6.73
N ALA A 90 9.38 -10.12 7.47
CA ALA A 90 10.14 -11.36 7.39
C ALA A 90 9.91 -12.12 6.08
N ASN A 91 8.70 -12.08 5.51
CA ASN A 91 8.33 -12.88 4.34
C ASN A 91 8.47 -12.14 2.99
N HIS A 92 8.58 -10.80 3.02
CA HIS A 92 8.60 -10.00 1.81
C HIS A 92 9.76 -9.01 1.81
N ASP A 93 10.59 -9.04 0.77
CA ASP A 93 11.62 -8.03 0.54
C ASP A 93 10.94 -6.75 0.02
N LEU A 94 10.58 -5.85 0.94
CA LEU A 94 9.82 -4.64 0.63
C LEU A 94 10.67 -3.66 -0.19
N TYR A 95 10.11 -3.17 -1.29
CA TYR A 95 10.65 -2.06 -2.04
C TYR A 95 10.34 -0.75 -1.31
N ARG A 96 11.33 0.14 -1.23
CA ARG A 96 11.20 1.44 -0.58
C ARG A 96 11.26 2.51 -1.66
N PHE A 97 10.18 3.24 -1.83
CA PHE A 97 10.18 4.41 -2.70
C PHE A 97 10.98 5.50 -2.00
N GLU A 98 12.10 5.87 -2.62
CA GLU A 98 12.86 7.06 -2.24
C GLU A 98 11.96 8.27 -2.44
N LYS A 99 12.03 9.22 -1.50
CA LYS A 99 11.44 10.53 -1.73
C LYS A 99 12.32 11.23 -2.76
N GLU A 100 11.76 11.56 -3.92
CA GLU A 100 12.28 12.63 -4.77
C GLU A 100 12.43 13.94 -3.98
#